data_AF-A0A2H5X567-F1
#
_entry.id   AF-A0A2H5X567-F1
#
_cell.length_a   1.000
_cell.length_b   1.000
_cell.length_c   1.000
_cell.angle_alpha   90.00
_cell.angle_beta   90.00
_cell.angle_gamma   90.00
#
_symmetry.space_group_name_H-M   'P 1'
#
loop_
_entity.id
_entity.type
_entity.pdbx_description
1 polymer ?
#
loop_
_entity_poly.entity_id
_entity_poly.type
_entity_poly.pdbx_seq_one_letter_code
_entity_poly.pdbx_strand_id
1 'polypeptide(L)'
;MQDVLLVALFAIAMGYVEAAVVVYLRALYYPDGFPIPIKLGSLPIRFTRIPEFENRMPQSMLRTEIGREAATIIMLASLAWLVGSAPLHGLGAFLLAFGVWDIFYYVFLKLLIRWPQSLKTLDVLFLIPVPWIGPVWLPVTVSAVMIVCGVWLMLSAG
;
A
#
# COMPACT_ATOMS: atom_id res chain seq x y z
N MET A 1 17.77 -15.38 7.60
CA MET A 1 18.22 -13.99 7.83
C MET A 1 18.52 -13.23 6.53
N GLN A 2 19.27 -13.81 5.59
CA GLN A 2 19.50 -13.17 4.27
C GLN A 2 18.18 -12.90 3.52
N ASP A 3 17.25 -13.86 3.51
CA ASP A 3 15.96 -13.71 2.82
C ASP A 3 15.11 -12.56 3.36
N VAL A 4 15.07 -12.38 4.70
CA VAL A 4 14.36 -11.27 5.35
C VAL A 4 14.88 -9.92 4.84
N LEU A 5 16.21 -9.78 4.76
CA LEU A 5 16.84 -8.55 4.29
C LEU A 5 16.58 -8.30 2.80
N LEU A 6 16.66 -9.35 1.97
CA LEU A 6 16.38 -9.24 0.53
C LEU A 6 14.92 -8.90 0.25
N VAL A 7 13.98 -9.53 0.96
CA VAL A 7 12.54 -9.24 0.87
C VAL A 7 12.25 -7.80 1.29
N ALA A 8 12.85 -7.34 2.40
CA ALA A 8 12.70 -5.97 2.85
C ALA A 8 13.26 -4.95 1.84
N LEU A 9 14.47 -5.20 1.31
CA LEU A 9 15.07 -4.33 0.28
C LEU A 9 14.23 -4.26 -0.99
N PHE A 10 13.74 -5.41 -1.46
CA PHE A 10 12.81 -5.47 -2.59
C PHE A 10 11.55 -4.64 -2.30
N ALA A 11 10.92 -4.85 -1.15
CA ALA A 11 9.69 -4.16 -0.78
C ALA A 11 9.87 -2.64 -0.65
N ILE A 12 11.02 -2.18 -0.10
CA ILE A 12 11.38 -0.76 -0.06
C ILE A 12 11.51 -0.20 -1.48
N ALA A 13 12.28 -0.85 -2.35
CA ALA A 13 12.46 -0.38 -3.73
C ALA A 13 11.13 -0.34 -4.50
N MET A 14 10.31 -1.38 -4.34
CA MET A 14 8.97 -1.48 -4.92
C MET A 14 8.06 -0.34 -4.40
N GLY A 15 8.10 -0.06 -3.09
CA GLY A 15 7.35 1.04 -2.47
C GLY A 15 7.72 2.41 -3.04
N TYR A 16 8.97 2.62 -3.44
CA TYR A 16 9.38 3.84 -4.13
C TYR A 16 8.76 3.96 -5.53
N VAL A 17 8.75 2.86 -6.30
CA VAL A 17 8.14 2.83 -7.64
C VAL A 17 6.66 3.20 -7.54
N GLU A 18 5.95 2.62 -6.58
CA GLU A 18 4.54 2.91 -6.36
C GLU A 18 4.30 4.35 -5.89
N ALA A 19 5.11 4.85 -4.96
CA ALA A 19 5.05 6.24 -4.56
C ALA A 19 5.30 7.20 -5.74
N ALA A 20 6.26 6.89 -6.62
CA ALA A 20 6.54 7.71 -7.80
C ALA A 20 5.34 7.77 -8.77
N VAL A 21 4.66 6.65 -9.01
CA VAL A 21 3.43 6.63 -9.81
C VAL A 21 2.36 7.53 -9.19
N VAL A 22 2.14 7.44 -7.87
CA VAL A 22 1.16 8.27 -7.16
C VAL A 22 1.55 9.75 -7.17
N VAL A 23 2.84 10.08 -7.10
CA VAL A 23 3.32 11.46 -7.26
C VAL A 23 2.94 12.01 -8.63
N TYR A 24 3.17 11.26 -9.71
CA TYR A 24 2.76 11.68 -11.06
C TYR A 24 1.24 11.78 -11.19
N LEU A 25 0.50 10.80 -10.67
CA LEU A 25 -0.96 10.81 -10.68
C LEU A 25 -1.53 12.04 -9.97
N ARG A 26 -0.99 12.38 -8.79
CA ARG A 26 -1.39 13.57 -8.03
C ARG A 26 -1.03 14.86 -8.75
N ALA A 27 0.14 14.94 -9.37
CA ALA A 27 0.52 16.10 -10.17
C ALA A 27 -0.44 16.33 -11.37
N LEU A 28 -0.91 15.25 -12.00
CA LEU A 28 -1.78 15.33 -13.18
C LEU A 28 -3.26 15.60 -12.85
N TYR A 29 -3.80 14.94 -11.82
CA TYR A 29 -5.25 14.92 -11.56
C TYR A 29 -5.67 15.58 -10.24
N TYR A 30 -4.70 15.89 -9.36
CA TYR A 30 -4.94 16.50 -8.06
C TYR A 30 -3.99 17.68 -7.78
N PRO A 31 -3.86 18.66 -8.70
CA PRO A 31 -2.90 19.77 -8.56
C PRO A 31 -3.21 20.68 -7.36
N ASP A 32 -4.50 20.81 -7.00
CA ASP A 32 -4.95 21.61 -5.84
C ASP A 32 -4.84 20.85 -4.51
N GLY A 33 -4.21 19.67 -4.53
CA GLY A 33 -4.08 18.77 -3.40
C GLY A 33 -5.06 17.60 -3.45
N PHE A 34 -4.94 16.74 -2.44
CA PHE A 34 -5.63 15.44 -2.34
C PHE A 34 -6.65 15.41 -1.18
N PRO A 35 -7.69 16.27 -1.17
CA PRO A 35 -8.73 16.18 -0.16
C PRO A 35 -9.71 15.07 -0.50
N ILE A 36 -9.99 14.20 0.46
CA ILE A 36 -11.06 13.19 0.36
C ILE A 36 -12.30 13.77 1.06
N PRO A 37 -13.36 14.16 0.33
CA PRO A 37 -14.49 14.91 0.88
C PRO A 37 -15.51 14.02 1.60
N ILE A 38 -15.03 13.08 2.41
CA ILE A 38 -15.88 12.13 3.14
C ILE A 38 -15.61 12.22 4.62
N LYS A 39 -16.70 12.24 5.40
CA LYS A 39 -16.63 12.04 6.85
C LYS A 39 -16.72 10.54 7.12
N LEU A 40 -15.75 10.02 7.86
CA LEU A 40 -15.83 8.67 8.42
C LEU A 40 -16.97 8.60 9.44
N GLY A 41 -17.60 7.42 9.53
CA GLY A 41 -18.64 7.14 10.52
C GLY A 41 -18.05 6.69 11.85
N SER A 42 -18.76 5.81 12.56
CA SER A 42 -18.28 5.20 13.81
C SER A 42 -17.04 4.31 13.63
N LEU A 43 -16.84 3.75 12.43
CA LEU A 43 -15.67 2.94 12.10
C LEU A 43 -14.57 3.79 11.44
N PRO A 44 -13.28 3.49 11.70
CA PRO A 44 -12.15 4.21 11.11
C PRO A 44 -11.88 3.82 9.65
N ILE A 45 -12.79 3.10 8.99
CA ILE A 45 -12.69 2.69 7.59
C ILE A 45 -14.06 2.73 6.91
N ARG A 46 -14.10 3.11 5.64
CA ARG A 46 -15.31 3.12 4.82
C ARG A 46 -15.04 2.51 3.44
N PHE A 47 -15.85 1.54 3.05
CA PHE A 47 -15.79 0.88 1.74
C PHE A 47 -16.84 1.51 0.83
N THR A 48 -16.46 2.51 0.06
CA THR A 48 -17.42 3.27 -0.75
C THR A 48 -16.75 3.97 -1.91
N ARG A 49 -17.51 4.13 -3.00
CA ARG A 49 -17.07 4.95 -4.13
C ARG A 49 -17.14 6.43 -3.78
N ILE A 50 -16.27 7.20 -4.41
CA ILE A 50 -16.18 8.64 -4.19
C ILE A 50 -16.24 9.29 -5.58
N PRO A 51 -17.44 9.62 -6.10
CA PRO A 51 -17.57 10.20 -7.42
C PRO A 51 -16.71 11.45 -7.60
N GLU A 52 -16.59 12.30 -6.58
CA GLU A 52 -15.78 13.52 -6.62
C GLU A 52 -14.29 13.25 -6.79
N PHE A 53 -13.80 12.10 -6.32
CA PHE A 53 -12.42 11.65 -6.50
C PHE A 53 -12.27 10.92 -7.83
N GLU A 54 -13.17 9.99 -8.15
CA GLU A 54 -13.12 9.16 -9.35
C GLU A 54 -13.29 10.01 -10.63
N ASN A 55 -14.16 11.02 -10.58
CA ASN A 55 -14.41 11.91 -11.72
C ASN A 55 -13.25 12.89 -12.00
N ARG A 56 -12.26 13.00 -11.12
CA ARG A 56 -11.03 13.78 -11.43
C ARG A 56 -10.14 13.08 -12.44
N MET A 57 -10.32 11.77 -12.63
CA MET A 57 -9.55 10.97 -13.56
C MET A 57 -10.45 10.44 -14.68
N PRO A 58 -9.94 10.32 -15.91
CA PRO A 58 -10.66 9.62 -16.96
C PRO A 58 -10.80 8.14 -16.58
N GLN A 59 -11.90 7.51 -17.01
CA GLN A 59 -12.20 6.10 -16.70
C GLN A 59 -11.14 5.11 -17.21
N SER A 60 -10.34 5.48 -18.22
CA SER A 60 -9.17 4.71 -18.64
C SER A 60 -8.09 4.70 -17.56
N MET A 61 -7.78 5.85 -16.96
CA MET A 61 -6.77 5.99 -15.90
C MET A 61 -7.20 5.25 -14.64
N LEU A 62 -8.47 5.33 -14.25
CA LEU A 62 -8.98 4.59 -13.09
C LEU A 62 -8.82 3.08 -13.26
N ARG A 63 -9.07 2.56 -14.47
CA ARG A 63 -8.83 1.14 -14.80
C ARG A 63 -7.35 0.79 -14.78
N THR A 64 -6.47 1.69 -15.20
CA THR A 64 -5.01 1.51 -15.09
C THR A 64 -4.58 1.42 -13.63
N GLU A 65 -5.12 2.26 -12.74
CA GLU A 65 -4.80 2.19 -11.30
C GLU A 65 -5.29 0.90 -10.65
N ILE A 66 -6.50 0.44 -10.99
CA ILE A 66 -7.00 -0.87 -10.56
C ILE A 66 -6.05 -1.99 -11.07
N GLY A 67 -5.62 -1.90 -12.33
CA GLY A 67 -4.66 -2.85 -12.90
C GLY A 67 -3.31 -2.84 -12.18
N ARG A 68 -2.81 -1.66 -11.80
CA ARG A 68 -1.57 -1.49 -11.05
C ARG A 68 -1.66 -2.10 -9.65
N GLU A 69 -2.77 -1.87 -8.92
CA GLU A 69 -3.01 -2.49 -7.62
C GLU A 69 -3.07 -4.02 -7.69
N ALA A 70 -3.77 -4.56 -8.71
CA ALA A 70 -3.80 -5.99 -8.95
C ALA A 70 -2.39 -6.54 -9.26
N ALA A 71 -1.61 -5.83 -10.08
CA ALA A 71 -0.24 -6.19 -10.38
C ALA A 71 0.65 -6.17 -9.12
N THR A 72 0.47 -5.19 -8.22
CA THR A 72 1.15 -5.16 -6.92
C THR A 72 0.89 -6.41 -6.10
N ILE A 73 -0.38 -6.82 -5.96
CA ILE A 73 -0.71 -8.04 -5.22
C ILE A 73 -0.05 -9.27 -5.88
N ILE A 74 -0.09 -9.37 -7.20
CA ILE A 74 0.54 -10.47 -7.95
C ILE A 74 2.06 -10.47 -7.72
N MET A 75 2.72 -9.32 -7.77
CA MET A 75 4.17 -9.22 -7.52
C MET A 75 4.53 -9.68 -6.10
N LEU A 76 3.79 -9.23 -5.08
CA LEU A 76 4.01 -9.63 -3.69
C LEU A 76 3.76 -11.12 -3.46
N ALA A 77 2.68 -11.66 -4.02
CA ALA A 77 2.37 -13.09 -3.96
C ALA A 77 3.43 -13.94 -4.69
N SER A 78 3.91 -13.46 -5.86
CA SER A 78 4.95 -14.14 -6.64
C SER A 78 6.28 -14.15 -5.89
N LEU A 79 6.67 -13.04 -5.28
CA LEU A 79 7.87 -12.98 -4.43
C LEU A 79 7.78 -13.95 -3.26
N ALA A 80 6.64 -13.96 -2.57
CA ALA A 80 6.39 -14.84 -1.44
C ALA A 80 6.49 -16.33 -1.83
N TRP A 81 5.98 -16.69 -3.01
CA TRP A 81 6.10 -18.04 -3.55
C TRP A 81 7.55 -18.42 -3.89
N LEU A 82 8.32 -17.49 -4.47
CA LEU A 82 9.72 -17.72 -4.83
C LEU A 82 10.64 -17.87 -3.61
N VAL A 83 10.36 -17.12 -2.53
CA VAL A 83 11.14 -17.14 -1.28
C VAL A 83 10.68 -18.28 -0.35
N GLY A 84 9.42 -18.71 -0.44
CA GLY A 84 8.83 -19.70 0.45
C GLY A 84 9.35 -21.13 0.21
N SER A 85 10.28 -21.60 1.05
CA SER A 85 10.64 -23.03 1.12
C SER A 85 9.50 -23.90 1.66
N ALA A 86 8.59 -23.30 2.44
CA ALA A 86 7.39 -23.92 3.01
C ALA A 86 6.22 -22.90 3.03
N PRO A 87 4.94 -23.34 3.14
CA PRO A 87 3.79 -22.43 3.12
C PRO A 87 3.82 -21.33 4.18
N LEU A 88 4.26 -21.63 5.41
CA LEU A 88 4.39 -20.63 6.47
C LEU A 88 5.56 -19.68 6.25
N HIS A 89 6.68 -20.17 5.70
CA HIS A 89 7.80 -19.31 5.30
C HIS A 89 7.36 -18.34 4.19
N GLY A 90 6.64 -18.84 3.18
CA GLY A 90 6.07 -18.02 2.10
C GLY A 90 5.05 -17.00 2.61
N LEU A 91 4.15 -17.40 3.52
CA LEU A 91 3.23 -16.46 4.18
C LEU A 91 4.01 -15.38 4.94
N GLY A 92 5.06 -15.76 5.67
CA GLY A 92 5.93 -14.82 6.36
C GLY A 92 6.58 -13.81 5.41
N ALA A 93 7.10 -14.28 4.28
CA ALA A 93 7.68 -13.43 3.24
C ALA A 93 6.64 -12.48 2.62
N PHE A 94 5.41 -12.95 2.38
CA PHE A 94 4.31 -12.10 1.92
C PHE A 94 3.99 -10.99 2.92
N LEU A 95 3.80 -11.33 4.19
CA LEU A 95 3.46 -10.37 5.23
C LEU A 95 4.56 -9.32 5.44
N LEU A 96 5.82 -9.77 5.44
CA LEU A 96 6.98 -8.89 5.52
C LEU A 96 7.02 -7.94 4.31
N ALA A 97 6.93 -8.46 3.09
CA ALA A 97 6.98 -7.67 1.88
C ALA A 97 5.85 -6.64 1.82
N PHE A 98 4.61 -7.06 2.09
CA PHE A 98 3.44 -6.19 2.07
C PHE A 98 3.56 -5.07 3.10
N GLY A 99 3.91 -5.39 4.35
CA GLY A 99 3.98 -4.40 5.41
C GLY A 99 5.13 -3.40 5.21
N VAL A 100 6.31 -3.86 4.74
CA VAL A 100 7.43 -2.97 4.43
C VAL A 100 7.08 -2.06 3.25
N TRP A 101 6.53 -2.63 2.18
CA TRP A 101 6.11 -1.89 0.99
C TRP A 101 5.14 -0.75 1.35
N ASP A 102 4.08 -1.06 2.11
CA ASP A 102 3.04 -0.11 2.48
C ASP A 102 3.57 1.03 3.36
N ILE A 103 4.41 0.73 4.36
CA ILE A 103 5.02 1.78 5.19
C ILE A 103 5.95 2.67 4.35
N PHE A 104 6.81 2.07 3.53
CA PHE A 104 7.79 2.83 2.77
C PHE A 104 7.13 3.64 1.64
N TYR A 105 6.01 3.19 1.09
CA TYR A 105 5.17 4.00 0.22
C TYR A 105 4.82 5.35 0.88
N TYR A 106 4.33 5.35 2.12
CA TYR A 106 4.06 6.61 2.84
C TYR A 106 5.32 7.41 3.18
N VAL A 107 6.43 6.73 3.52
CA VAL A 107 7.72 7.41 3.76
C VAL A 107 8.15 8.18 2.51
N PHE A 108 8.11 7.55 1.34
CA PHE A 108 8.49 8.20 0.09
C PHE A 108 7.54 9.30 -0.32
N LEU A 109 6.22 9.12 -0.16
CA LEU A 109 5.28 10.22 -0.37
C LEU A 109 5.57 11.41 0.56
N LYS A 110 5.97 11.15 1.81
CA LYS A 110 6.31 12.20 2.76
C LYS A 110 7.57 12.95 2.34
N LEU A 111 8.55 12.25 1.78
CA LEU A 111 9.80 12.84 1.28
C LEU A 111 9.59 13.62 -0.01
N LEU A 112 8.82 13.07 -0.96
CA LEU A 112 8.66 13.62 -2.31
C LEU A 112 7.67 14.78 -2.36
N ILE A 113 6.53 14.66 -1.69
CA ILE A 113 5.41 15.62 -1.79
C ILE A 113 4.87 16.09 -0.44
N ARG A 114 5.58 15.81 0.67
CA ARG A 114 5.21 16.19 2.04
C ARG A 114 3.85 15.65 2.53
N TRP A 115 3.32 14.64 1.84
CA TRP A 115 2.06 13.99 2.17
C TRP A 115 2.31 12.62 2.83
N PRO A 116 1.54 12.20 3.85
CA PRO A 116 0.39 12.88 4.43
C PRO A 116 0.80 13.99 5.39
N GLN A 117 -0.08 14.98 5.60
CA GLN A 117 0.17 16.05 6.56
C GLN A 117 0.24 15.52 8.00
N SER A 118 -0.59 14.52 8.31
CA SER A 118 -0.60 13.82 9.61
C SER A 118 -1.04 12.37 9.41
N LEU A 119 -0.83 11.51 10.42
CA LEU A 119 -1.35 10.14 10.39
C LEU A 119 -2.89 10.06 10.39
N LYS A 120 -3.59 11.17 10.68
CA LYS A 120 -5.06 11.25 10.61
C LYS A 120 -5.58 11.67 9.24
N THR A 121 -4.70 12.05 8.31
CA THR A 121 -5.09 12.36 6.93
C THR A 121 -5.76 11.14 6.32
N LEU A 122 -6.90 11.34 5.66
CA LEU A 122 -7.59 10.28 4.94
C LEU A 122 -6.83 9.93 3.66
N ASP A 123 -6.85 8.65 3.33
CA ASP A 123 -6.33 8.12 2.08
C ASP A 123 -7.28 7.10 1.46
N VAL A 124 -7.07 6.84 0.17
CA VAL A 124 -7.66 5.72 -0.55
C VAL A 124 -6.63 4.59 -0.50
N LEU A 125 -6.84 3.65 0.43
CA LEU A 125 -5.89 2.60 0.77
C LEU A 125 -5.78 1.54 -0.34
N PHE A 126 -6.90 1.25 -1.00
CA PHE A 126 -7.01 0.30 -2.10
C PHE A 126 -8.29 0.61 -2.89
N LEU A 127 -8.32 0.34 -4.19
CA LEU A 127 -9.49 0.46 -5.07
C LEU A 127 -10.23 -0.87 -5.25
N ILE A 128 -9.54 -2.00 -5.10
CA ILE A 128 -10.11 -3.35 -5.26
C ILE A 128 -10.68 -3.89 -3.92
N PRO A 129 -11.87 -4.54 -3.90
CA PRO A 129 -12.87 -4.63 -4.97
C PRO A 129 -13.75 -3.37 -5.09
N VAL A 130 -13.68 -2.51 -4.08
CA VAL A 130 -14.33 -1.19 -3.98
C VAL A 130 -13.39 -0.28 -3.19
N PRO A 131 -13.36 1.05 -3.36
CA PRO A 131 -12.41 1.89 -2.65
C PRO A 131 -12.49 1.79 -1.12
N TRP A 132 -11.32 1.63 -0.50
CA TRP A 132 -11.10 1.53 0.94
C TRP A 132 -10.60 2.87 1.44
N ILE A 133 -11.41 3.57 2.21
CA ILE A 133 -11.07 4.90 2.70
C ILE A 133 -10.78 4.81 4.18
N GLY A 134 -9.61 5.27 4.59
CA GLY A 134 -9.22 5.29 5.99
C GLY A 134 -8.13 6.31 6.27
N PRO A 135 -7.89 6.64 7.54
CA PRO A 135 -6.78 7.48 7.93
C PRO A 135 -5.46 6.71 7.81
N VAL A 136 -4.36 7.38 7.47
CA VAL A 136 -3.04 6.73 7.23
C VAL A 136 -2.52 5.92 8.43
N TRP A 137 -2.88 6.25 9.68
CA TRP A 137 -2.47 5.42 10.82
C TRP A 137 -2.99 3.98 10.72
N LEU A 138 -4.13 3.74 10.07
CA LEU A 138 -4.75 2.43 9.94
C LEU A 138 -3.88 1.45 9.15
N PRO A 139 -3.55 1.70 7.86
CA PRO A 139 -2.66 0.82 7.09
C PRO A 139 -1.28 0.70 7.74
N VAL A 140 -0.70 1.80 8.24
CA VAL A 140 0.63 1.77 8.90
C VAL A 140 0.64 0.85 10.13
N THR A 141 -0.44 0.84 10.92
CA THR A 141 -0.54 -0.04 12.10
C THR A 141 -0.67 -1.51 11.69
N VAL A 142 -1.52 -1.79 10.69
CA VAL A 142 -1.68 -3.15 10.15
C VAL A 142 -0.35 -3.65 9.59
N SER A 143 0.33 -2.82 8.81
CA SER A 143 1.63 -3.10 8.22
C SER A 143 2.72 -3.36 9.26
N ALA A 144 2.74 -2.61 10.37
CA ALA A 144 3.68 -2.88 11.46
C ALA A 144 3.45 -4.27 12.09
N VAL A 145 2.19 -4.66 12.29
CA VAL A 145 1.85 -6.01 12.79
C VAL A 145 2.24 -7.09 11.77
N MET A 146 1.95 -6.86 10.49
CA MET A 146 2.33 -7.77 9.40
C MET A 146 3.85 -7.98 9.34
N ILE A 147 4.66 -6.94 9.51
CA ILE A 147 6.13 -7.06 9.55
C ILE A 147 6.56 -7.96 10.71
N VAL A 148 6.06 -7.71 11.93
CA VAL A 148 6.43 -8.50 13.11
C VAL A 148 6.05 -9.97 12.92
N CYS A 149 4.81 -10.25 12.51
CA CYS A 149 4.35 -11.60 12.24
C CYS A 149 5.13 -12.25 11.08
N GLY A 150 5.43 -11.49 10.03
CA GLY A 150 6.14 -11.96 8.85
C GLY A 150 7.57 -12.40 9.17
N VAL A 151 8.32 -11.55 9.89
CA VAL A 151 9.66 -11.89 10.37
C VAL A 151 9.61 -13.11 11.28
N TRP A 152 8.66 -13.15 12.23
CA TRP A 152 8.53 -14.30 13.13
C TRP A 152 8.26 -15.60 12.38
N LEU A 153 7.33 -15.61 11.43
CA LEU A 153 7.03 -16.78 10.60
C LEU A 153 8.24 -17.22 9.79
N MET A 154 8.94 -16.30 9.13
CA MET A 154 10.14 -16.63 8.34
C MET A 154 11.26 -17.23 9.20
N LEU A 155 11.44 -16.77 10.44
CA LEU A 155 12.47 -17.29 11.34
C LEU A 155 12.06 -18.61 12.02
N SER A 156 10.76 -18.87 12.15
CA SER A 156 10.23 -20.08 12.81
C SER A 156 10.04 -21.26 11.85
N ALA A 157 9.85 -20.99 10.55
CA ALA A 157 9.49 -21.98 9.54
C ALA A 157 10.56 -22.21 8.46
N GLY A 158 11.72 -21.54 8.57
CA GLY A 158 12.91 -21.75 7.75
C GLY A 158 13.95 -22.54 8.52
#